data_AF-A0A448X6V9-F1
#
_entry.id   AF-A0A448X6V9-F1
#
_cell.length_a   1.000
_cell.length_b   1.000
_cell.length_c   1.000
_cell.angle_alpha   90.00
_cell.angle_beta   90.00
_cell.angle_gamma   90.00
#
_symmetry.space_group_name_H-M   'P 1'
#
loop_
_entity.id
_entity.type
_entity.pdbx_description
1 polymer ?
#
loop_
_entity_poly.entity_id
_entity_poly.type
_entity_poly.pdbx_seq_one_letter_code
_entity_poly.pdbx_strand_id
1 'polypeptide(L)'
;MHFHVIRWSHPVVSWPSLHRFINSVPKNFQPKIGLEVHAQLKARTKLFSRAAYRFGAPSNSQITLLDAAIPGSLPVLYASFITP
;
A
#
# COMPACT_ATOMS: atom_id res chain seq x y z
N MET A 1 -4.85 -6.56 10.39
CA MET A 1 -4.13 -5.62 9.50
C MET A 1 -2.85 -6.31 9.10
N HIS A 2 -2.69 -6.63 7.81
CA HIS A 2 -1.43 -7.16 7.31
C HIS A 2 -0.68 -5.97 6.70
N PHE A 3 0.38 -5.52 7.39
CA PHE A 3 1.20 -4.40 6.93
C PHE A 3 2.15 -4.92 5.86
N HIS A 4 1.80 -4.73 4.60
CA HIS A 4 2.76 -4.85 3.51
C HIS A 4 3.36 -3.46 3.27
N VAL A 5 4.47 -3.18 3.95
CA VAL A 5 5.37 -2.09 3.56
C VAL A 5 5.66 -2.27 2.07
N ILE A 6 5.40 -1.24 1.26
CA ILE A 6 5.81 -1.26 -0.15
C ILE A 6 7.32 -1.51 -0.17
N ARG A 7 7.69 -2.66 -0.74
CA ARG A 7 9.07 -3.03 -0.98
C ARG A 7 9.53 -2.22 -2.20
N TRP A 8 9.97 -0.98 -1.98
CA TRP A 8 10.88 -0.34 -2.92
C TRP A 8 12.10 -1.26 -3.08
N SER A 9 12.64 -1.37 -4.29
CA SER A 9 13.85 -2.15 -4.62
C SER A 9 15.13 -1.64 -3.94
N HIS A 10 15.01 -0.67 -3.04
CA HIS A 10 16.08 -0.14 -2.19
C HIS A 10 16.04 -0.83 -0.82
N PRO A 11 17.21 -1.03 -0.17
CA PRO A 11 17.30 -1.85 1.03
C PRO A 11 16.34 -1.34 2.11
N VAL A 12 15.47 -2.23 2.58
CA VAL A 12 14.67 -2.02 3.78
C VAL A 12 15.63 -1.64 4.90
N VAL A 13 15.58 -0.39 5.35
CA VAL A 13 16.42 0.08 6.45
C VAL A 13 15.97 -0.67 7.70
N SER A 14 16.80 -1.60 8.15
CA SER A 14 16.59 -2.29 9.42
C SER A 14 16.77 -1.32 10.58
N TRP A 15 16.07 -1.57 11.70
CA TRP A 15 16.18 -0.73 12.90
C TRP A 15 17.64 -0.53 13.39
N PRO A 16 18.51 -1.57 13.38
CA PRO A 16 19.93 -1.40 13.70
C PRO A 16 20.72 -0.57 12.67
N SER A 17 20.26 -0.49 11.42
CA SER A 17 20.87 0.32 10.37
C SER A 17 20.52 1.80 10.53
N LEU A 18 19.24 2.11 10.83
CA LEU A 18 18.79 3.47 11.11
C LEU A 18 19.52 4.07 12.31
N HIS A 19 19.67 3.28 13.39
CA HIS A 19 20.33 3.74 14.60
C HIS A 19 21.80 4.09 14.35
N ARG A 20 22.51 3.29 13.54
CA ARG A 20 23.88 3.60 13.10
C ARG A 20 23.95 4.84 12.23
N PHE A 21 23.00 5.02 11.31
CA PHE A 21 22.93 6.19 10.46
C PHE A 21 22.76 7.46 11.28
N ILE A 22 21.78 7.51 12.19
CA ILE A 22 21.52 8.68 13.04
C ILE A 22 22.75 9.03 13.88
N ASN A 23 23.41 8.02 14.45
CA ASN A 23 24.62 8.24 15.26
C ASN A 23 25.86 8.65 14.44
N SER A 24 25.82 8.50 13.12
CA SER A 24 26.89 8.93 12.21
C SER A 24 26.74 10.38 11.72
N VAL A 25 25.57 10.99 11.94
CA VAL A 25 25.31 12.37 11.50
C VAL A 25 26.10 13.34 12.40
N PRO A 26 26.95 14.23 11.84
CA PRO A 26 27.69 15.20 12.64
C PRO A 26 26.73 16.12 13.43
N LYS A 27 27.14 16.52 14.63
CA LYS A 27 26.26 17.23 15.60
C LYS A 27 25.69 18.57 15.10
N ASN A 28 26.24 19.13 14.02
CA ASN A 28 25.77 20.36 13.37
C ASN A 28 24.76 20.14 12.25
N PHE A 29 24.32 18.90 11.98
CA PHE A 29 23.31 18.58 10.97
C PHE A 29 22.02 18.04 11.62
N GLN A 30 20.89 18.36 11.00
CA GLN A 30 19.58 17.86 11.40
C GLN A 30 19.01 16.95 10.29
N PRO A 31 18.91 15.63 10.50
CA PRO A 31 18.34 14.74 9.49
C PRO A 31 16.84 14.99 9.32
N LYS A 32 16.37 15.02 8.07
CA LYS A 32 14.94 15.08 7.72
C LYS A 32 14.58 13.76 7.03
N ILE A 33 13.73 12.96 7.67
CA ILE A 33 13.37 11.62 7.20
C ILE A 33 11.88 11.59 6.87
N GLY A 34 11.54 11.11 5.68
CA GLY A 34 10.17 10.83 5.25
C GLY A 34 9.89 9.32 5.29
N LEU A 35 8.70 8.95 5.75
CA LEU A 35 8.20 7.57 5.70
C LEU A 35 6.96 7.51 4.82
N GLU A 36 6.95 6.58 3.88
CA GLU A 36 5.79 6.27 3.04
C GLU A 36 5.24 4.90 3.46
N VAL A 37 4.05 4.90 4.08
CA VAL A 37 3.43 3.68 4.60
C VAL A 37 2.21 3.34 3.78
N HIS A 38 2.16 2.12 3.26
CA HIS A 38 1.00 1.58 2.57
C HIS A 38 0.33 0.55 3.47
N ALA A 39 -0.93 0.79 3.80
CA ALA A 39 -1.74 -0.11 4.60
C ALA A 39 -2.96 -0.54 3.80
N GLN A 40 -3.18 -1.85 3.74
CA GLN A 40 -4.33 -2.38 3.02
C GLN A 40 -5.59 -2.34 3.89
N LEU A 41 -6.66 -1.72 3.38
CA LEU A 41 -7.96 -1.70 4.02
C LEU A 41 -8.58 -3.11 4.03
N LYS A 42 -9.14 -3.51 5.19
CA LYS A 42 -9.83 -4.79 5.34
C LYS A 42 -11.25 -4.67 4.77
N ALA A 43 -11.40 -4.88 3.47
CA ALA A 43 -12.68 -4.83 2.78
C ALA A 43 -13.02 -6.14 2.06
N ARG A 44 -14.31 -6.33 1.76
CA ARG A 44 -14.80 -7.50 0.99
C ARG A 44 -14.70 -7.28 -0.53
N THR A 45 -14.77 -6.02 -0.97
CA THR A 45 -14.68 -5.60 -2.37
C THR A 45 -13.48 -4.69 -2.60
N LYS A 46 -13.16 -4.40 -3.85
CA LYS A 46 -12.16 -3.39 -4.22
C LYS A 46 -12.72 -1.97 -4.08
N LEU A 47 -11.82 -0.98 -4.05
CA LEU A 47 -12.15 0.42 -3.77
C LEU A 47 -13.12 1.04 -4.81
N PHE A 48 -12.90 0.73 -6.09
CA PHE A 48 -13.65 1.31 -7.21
C PHE A 48 -14.49 0.32 -8.00
N SER A 49 -14.40 -0.98 -7.66
CA SER A 49 -14.99 -2.06 -8.45
C SER A 49 -15.74 -3.05 -7.57
N ARG A 50 -16.73 -3.73 -8.18
CA ARG A 50 -17.55 -4.75 -7.50
C ARG A 50 -16.82 -6.07 -7.27
N ALA A 51 -15.57 -6.20 -7.73
CA ALA A 51 -14.80 -7.43 -7.56
C ALA A 51 -14.53 -7.69 -6.08
N ALA A 52 -14.66 -8.95 -5.66
CA ALA A 52 -14.27 -9.36 -4.32
C ALA A 52 -12.75 -9.26 -4.14
N TYR A 53 -12.32 -9.07 -2.90
CA TYR A 53 -10.93 -9.28 -2.51
C TYR A 53 -10.84 -10.50 -1.58
N ARG A 54 -10.02 -11.49 -1.96
CA ARG A 54 -9.63 -12.59 -1.08
C ARG A 54 -8.17 -12.95 -1.33
N PHE A 55 -7.39 -12.98 -0.26
CA PHE A 55 -6.01 -13.44 -0.36
C PHE A 55 -5.95 -14.89 -0.87
N GLY A 56 -5.00 -15.18 -1.78
CA GLY A 56 -4.78 -16.52 -2.32
C GLY A 56 -5.80 -16.99 -3.37
N ALA A 57 -6.63 -16.10 -3.92
CA ALA A 57 -7.52 -16.47 -5.01
C ALA A 57 -6.74 -16.83 -6.30
N PRO A 58 -7.27 -17.72 -7.17
CA PRO A 58 -6.66 -18.02 -8.46
C PRO A 58 -6.45 -16.77 -9.32
N SER A 59 -5.44 -16.82 -10.20
CA SER A 59 -5.13 -15.71 -11.10
C SER A 59 -6.36 -15.26 -11.90
N ASN A 60 -6.56 -13.94 -12.00
CA ASN A 60 -7.66 -13.32 -12.74
C ASN A 60 -9.08 -13.81 -12.37
N SER A 61 -9.26 -14.49 -11.23
CA SER A 61 -10.58 -14.96 -10.77
C SER A 61 -11.41 -13.91 -10.02
N GLN A 62 -10.77 -12.80 -9.62
CA GLN A 62 -11.36 -11.74 -8.82
C GLN A 62 -11.22 -10.38 -9.52
N ILE A 63 -11.64 -10.31 -10.77
CA ILE A 63 -11.60 -9.08 -11.57
C ILE A 63 -12.96 -8.75 -12.17
N THR A 64 -13.17 -7.47 -12.43
CA THR A 64 -14.26 -6.90 -13.23
C THR A 64 -13.67 -6.20 -14.47
N LEU A 65 -14.53 -5.75 -15.38
CA LEU A 65 -14.10 -4.99 -16.56
C LEU A 65 -13.27 -3.75 -16.20
N LEU A 66 -13.60 -3.08 -15.09
CA LEU A 66 -12.83 -1.94 -14.59
C LEU A 66 -11.41 -2.34 -14.16
N ASP A 67 -11.27 -3.47 -13.49
CA ASP A 67 -9.95 -3.95 -13.04
C ASP A 67 -9.06 -4.37 -14.22
N ALA A 68 -9.68 -4.78 -15.32
CA ALA A 68 -9.02 -5.07 -16.59
C ALA A 68 -8.86 -3.83 -17.50
N ALA A 69 -9.23 -2.64 -17.00
CA ALA A 69 -9.15 -1.36 -17.73
C ALA A 69 -9.83 -1.40 -19.11
N ILE A 70 -10.95 -2.12 -19.23
CA ILE A 70 -11.70 -2.21 -20.48
C ILE A 70 -12.28 -0.82 -20.83
N PRO A 71 -12.19 -0.37 -22.09
CA PRO A 71 -12.73 0.92 -22.52
C PRO A 71 -14.21 1.09 -22.15
N GLY A 72 -14.57 2.26 -21.63
CA GLY A 72 -15.93 2.57 -21.18
C GLY A 72 -16.26 2.13 -19.75
N SER A 73 -15.33 1.49 -19.03
CA SER A 73 -15.48 1.24 -17.60
C SER A 73 -15.29 2.53 -16.77
N LEU A 74 -16.14 2.74 -15.77
CA LEU A 74 -16.11 3.91 -14.89
C LEU A 74 -15.90 3.49 -13.43
N PRO A 75 -15.03 4.18 -12.67
CA PRO A 75 -14.81 3.89 -11.26
C PRO A 75 -15.98 4.36 -10.40
N VAL A 76 -16.36 3.56 -9.40
CA VAL A 76 -17.38 3.93 -8.40
C VAL A 76 -16.80 3.75 -7.01
N LEU A 77 -16.61 4.85 -6.29
CA LEU A 77 -16.12 4.83 -4.92
C LEU A 77 -17.24 4.43 -3.95
N TYR A 78 -17.02 3.39 -3.13
CA TYR A 78 -18.00 3.00 -2.12
C TYR A 78 -17.87 3.83 -0.84
N ALA A 79 -19.02 4.25 -0.31
CA ALA A 79 -19.11 4.97 0.96
C ALA A 79 -18.43 4.23 2.12
N SER A 80 -18.45 2.89 2.12
CA SER A 80 -17.82 2.04 3.13
C SER A 80 -16.30 2.19 3.25
N PHE A 81 -15.63 2.81 2.27
CA PHE A 81 -14.20 3.13 2.34
C PHE A 81 -13.90 4.53 2.87
N ILE A 82 -14.93 5.38 2.98
CA ILE A 82 -14.80 6.78 3.38
C ILE A 82 -15.34 6.98 4.80
N THR A 83 -16.44 6.30 5.14
CA THR A 83 -17.08 6.42 6.45
C THR A 83 -16.40 5.50 7.47
N PRO A 84 -16.13 5.99 8.69
CA PRO A 84 -15.53 5.20 9.77
C PRO A 84 -16.42 4.05 10.25
#